data_AF-A0A1H7Y2N0-F1
#
_entry.id   AF-A0A1H7Y2N0-F1
#
_cell.length_a   1.000
_cell.length_b   1.000
_cell.length_c   1.000
_cell.angle_alpha   90.00
_cell.angle_beta   90.00
_cell.angle_gamma   90.00
#
_symmetry.space_group_name_H-M   'P 1'
#
loop_
_entity.id
_entity.type
_entity.pdbx_description
1 polymer ?
#
loop_
_entity_poly.entity_id
_entity_poly.type
_entity_poly.pdbx_seq_one_letter_code
_entity_poly.pdbx_strand_id
1 'polypeptide(L)'
;MMEPVGYLTATSIGSPRTPWFAFHHGRPKWASEDKVPAVYAWVVRADTTSPEIIYLGKAGKGLVARCRQHEQGFKGKDGKGKSNGDKLMAYMAVGRVDVYAMWPEPALFRAIPIPSHSAVEDWLLSAIDRPPALNREAAAKARAEALAAGTHVPKRRKSAPAP
;
A
#
# COMPACT_ATOMS: atom_id res chain seq x y z
N MET A 1 -7.60 17.91 -4.88
CA MET A 1 -7.46 16.44 -4.96
C MET A 1 -5.98 16.15 -5.10
N MET A 2 -5.44 15.12 -4.44
CA MET A 2 -4.02 14.77 -4.59
C MET A 2 -3.79 14.19 -6.00
N GLU A 3 -2.69 14.55 -6.66
CA GLU A 3 -2.33 14.01 -7.98
C GLU A 3 -1.57 12.67 -7.82
N PRO A 4 -1.70 11.73 -8.77
CA PRO A 4 -0.94 10.50 -8.73
C PRO A 4 0.55 10.78 -8.95
N VAL A 5 1.37 10.10 -8.16
CA VAL A 5 2.84 10.15 -8.23
C VAL A 5 3.38 9.22 -9.33
N GLY A 6 2.54 8.33 -9.84
CA GLY A 6 2.85 7.43 -10.92
C GLY A 6 1.72 6.44 -11.17
N TYR A 7 1.98 5.42 -11.97
CA TYR A 7 1.02 4.36 -12.27
C TYR A 7 1.73 3.03 -12.53
N LEU A 8 1.00 1.94 -12.45
CA LEU A 8 1.50 0.60 -12.71
C LEU A 8 1.03 0.10 -14.08
N THR A 9 1.89 -0.66 -14.76
CA THR A 9 1.51 -1.39 -15.99
C THR A 9 1.90 -2.85 -15.87
N ALA A 10 1.02 -3.73 -16.33
CA ALA A 10 1.35 -5.14 -16.52
C ALA A 10 2.53 -5.27 -17.50
N THR A 11 3.47 -6.14 -17.17
CA THR A 11 4.55 -6.55 -18.07
C THR A 11 4.20 -7.90 -18.68
N SER A 12 4.57 -8.13 -19.94
CA SER A 12 4.23 -9.38 -20.62
C SER A 12 4.81 -10.59 -19.86
N ILE A 13 3.93 -11.48 -19.42
CA ILE A 13 4.27 -12.71 -18.72
C ILE A 13 4.98 -13.62 -19.74
N GLY A 14 6.29 -13.76 -19.62
CA GLY A 14 7.05 -14.63 -20.54
C GLY A 14 8.45 -15.03 -20.09
N SER A 15 8.98 -14.48 -18.99
CA SER A 15 10.29 -14.90 -18.48
C SER A 15 10.34 -14.85 -16.95
N PRO A 16 10.96 -15.84 -16.28
CA PRO A 16 11.17 -15.85 -14.83
C PRO A 16 12.07 -14.70 -14.33
N ARG A 17 12.63 -13.89 -15.24
CA ARG A 17 13.42 -12.69 -14.93
C ARG A 17 12.68 -11.37 -15.16
N THR A 18 11.49 -11.40 -15.75
CA THR A 18 10.69 -10.19 -16.00
C THR A 18 9.89 -9.85 -14.73
N PRO A 19 9.85 -8.57 -14.31
CA PRO A 19 8.97 -8.16 -13.22
C PRO A 19 7.51 -8.47 -13.57
N TRP A 20 6.64 -8.54 -12.56
CA TRP A 20 5.21 -8.82 -12.74
C TRP A 20 4.45 -7.60 -13.27
N PHE A 21 4.97 -6.42 -12.96
CA PHE A 21 4.50 -5.14 -13.44
C PHE A 21 5.68 -4.14 -13.40
N ALA A 22 5.51 -3.01 -14.06
CA ALA A 22 6.44 -1.88 -13.99
C ALA A 22 5.76 -0.67 -13.36
N PHE A 23 6.48 0.05 -12.51
CA PHE A 23 6.06 1.35 -11.99
C PHE A 23 6.59 2.48 -12.88
N HIS A 24 5.66 3.27 -13.40
CA HIS A 24 5.94 4.47 -14.18
C HIS A 24 5.74 5.71 -13.31
N HIS A 25 6.84 6.38 -13.05
CA HIS A 25 6.92 7.59 -12.24
C HIS A 25 6.38 8.78 -13.05
N GLY A 26 5.43 9.54 -12.49
CA GLY A 26 5.14 10.89 -12.97
C GLY A 26 6.30 11.82 -12.61
N ARG A 27 6.66 12.76 -13.51
CA ARG A 27 7.83 13.68 -13.41
C ARG A 27 8.15 14.13 -11.96
N PRO A 28 9.42 14.18 -11.52
CA PRO A 28 9.69 14.43 -10.12
C PRO A 28 10.19 15.84 -9.81
N LYS A 29 9.66 16.39 -8.71
CA LYS A 29 10.50 17.14 -7.78
C LYS A 29 10.84 16.32 -6.52
N TRP A 30 10.13 15.21 -6.30
CA TRP A 30 10.20 14.37 -5.10
C TRP A 30 10.82 12.97 -5.36
N ALA A 31 10.98 12.51 -6.61
CA ALA A 31 11.67 11.22 -6.89
C ALA A 31 13.21 11.28 -6.80
N SER A 32 13.80 12.41 -6.39
CA SER A 32 15.18 12.46 -5.92
C SER A 32 15.33 12.04 -4.45
N GLU A 33 14.21 11.79 -3.75
CA GLU A 33 14.20 11.38 -2.35
C GLU A 33 14.19 9.86 -2.21
N ASP A 34 15.25 9.20 -2.69
CA ASP A 34 15.46 7.75 -2.58
C ASP A 34 15.50 7.21 -1.13
N LYS A 35 15.29 8.08 -0.13
CA LYS A 35 15.39 7.73 1.30
C LYS A 35 14.30 8.34 2.17
N VAL A 36 13.40 9.18 1.65
CA VAL A 36 12.40 9.82 2.52
C VAL A 36 11.24 8.83 2.79
N PRO A 37 10.85 8.65 4.06
CA PRO A 37 9.73 7.80 4.40
C PRO A 37 8.43 8.29 3.77
N ALA A 38 7.66 7.37 3.19
CA ALA A 38 6.38 7.68 2.57
C ALA A 38 5.30 6.68 2.99
N VAL A 39 4.05 7.11 2.90
CA VAL A 39 2.86 6.25 2.89
C VAL A 39 2.24 6.36 1.50
N TYR A 40 1.84 5.24 0.91
CA TYR A 40 1.34 5.21 -0.45
C TYR A 40 0.14 4.28 -0.61
N ALA A 41 -0.69 4.60 -1.59
CA ALA A 41 -1.89 3.87 -1.96
C ALA A 41 -1.82 3.45 -3.43
N TRP A 42 -2.32 2.26 -3.73
CA TRP A 42 -2.65 1.86 -5.10
C TRP A 42 -4.14 1.98 -5.30
N VAL A 43 -4.53 2.68 -6.36
CA VAL A 43 -5.91 3.04 -6.65
C VAL A 43 -6.25 2.60 -8.05
N VAL A 44 -7.26 1.74 -8.17
CA VAL A 44 -7.78 1.30 -9.47
C VAL A 44 -8.82 2.30 -9.93
N ARG A 45 -8.63 2.81 -11.14
CA ARG A 45 -9.63 3.62 -11.85
C ARG A 45 -10.22 2.78 -12.97
N ALA A 46 -11.18 1.92 -12.61
CA ALA A 46 -11.98 1.15 -13.58
C ALA A 46 -12.98 2.08 -14.31
N ASP A 47 -13.55 3.02 -13.58
CA ASP A 47 -14.31 4.16 -14.07
C ASP A 47 -13.87 5.45 -13.34
N THR A 48 -14.26 6.62 -13.86
CA THR A 48 -13.90 7.92 -13.27
C THR A 48 -14.71 8.25 -12.02
N THR A 49 -15.77 7.49 -11.72
CA THR A 49 -16.79 7.80 -10.72
C THR A 49 -16.55 7.15 -9.36
N SER A 50 -15.79 6.06 -9.28
CA SER A 50 -15.53 5.36 -8.02
C SER A 50 -14.13 4.74 -7.97
N PRO A 51 -13.08 5.56 -7.73
CA PRO A 51 -11.73 5.03 -7.52
C PRO A 51 -11.68 4.13 -6.29
N GLU A 52 -11.17 2.91 -6.43
CA GLU A 52 -11.03 1.94 -5.33
C GLU A 52 -9.57 1.88 -4.85
N ILE A 53 -9.34 2.10 -3.56
CA ILE A 53 -8.04 1.82 -2.93
C ILE A 53 -7.91 0.29 -2.75
N ILE A 54 -7.01 -0.32 -3.51
CA ILE A 54 -6.79 -1.78 -3.47
C ILE A 54 -5.63 -2.17 -2.56
N TYR A 55 -4.73 -1.23 -2.26
CA TYR A 55 -3.60 -1.44 -1.37
C TYR A 55 -3.16 -0.14 -0.70
N LEU A 56 -2.80 -0.24 0.57
CA LEU A 56 -2.07 0.76 1.33
C LEU A 56 -0.75 0.16 1.83
N GLY A 57 0.32 0.93 1.73
CA GLY A 57 1.62 0.50 2.21
C GLY A 57 2.48 1.67 2.67
N LYS A 58 3.60 1.32 3.27
CA LYS A 58 4.63 2.27 3.70
C LYS A 58 6.00 1.97 3.10
N ALA A 59 6.80 3.02 2.93
CA ALA A 59 8.12 2.96 2.36
C ALA A 59 9.12 3.72 3.24
N GLY A 60 9.81 3.04 4.16
CA GLY A 60 10.80 3.67 5.05
C GLY A 60 12.16 4.01 4.40
N LYS A 61 12.40 3.56 3.16
CA LYS A 61 13.63 3.82 2.39
C LYS A 61 13.30 4.40 1.01
N GLY A 62 12.31 5.29 0.95
CA GLY A 62 11.84 5.86 -0.31
C GLY A 62 10.86 4.98 -1.07
N LEU A 63 9.92 5.63 -1.75
CA LEU A 63 8.86 4.99 -2.53
C LEU A 63 9.41 4.20 -3.73
N VAL A 64 10.40 4.73 -4.44
CA VAL A 64 11.00 4.10 -5.62
C VAL A 64 11.59 2.73 -5.27
N ALA A 65 12.37 2.67 -4.18
CA ALA A 65 12.94 1.42 -3.69
C ALA A 65 11.86 0.40 -3.32
N ARG A 66 10.75 0.87 -2.71
CA ARG A 66 9.61 0.02 -2.37
C ARG A 66 8.86 -0.49 -3.61
N CYS A 67 8.64 0.34 -4.62
CA CYS A 67 8.03 -0.08 -5.88
C CYS A 67 8.89 -1.16 -6.57
N ARG A 68 10.20 -0.95 -6.69
CA ARG A 68 11.13 -1.95 -7.26
C ARG A 68 11.12 -3.29 -6.52
N GLN A 69 10.94 -3.27 -5.20
CA GLN A 69 10.77 -4.52 -4.43
C GLN A 69 9.48 -5.26 -4.81
N HIS A 70 8.40 -4.52 -5.06
CA HIS A 70 7.12 -5.10 -5.44
C HIS A 70 7.11 -5.59 -6.90
N GLU A 71 7.78 -4.88 -7.82
CA GLU A 71 7.96 -5.31 -9.22
C GLU A 71 8.55 -6.72 -9.32
N GLN A 72 9.42 -7.08 -8.37
CA GLN A 72 10.01 -8.41 -8.28
C GLN A 72 9.05 -9.51 -7.76
N GLY A 73 7.76 -9.21 -7.60
CA GLY A 73 6.74 -10.17 -7.19
C GLY A 73 6.68 -10.38 -5.67
N PHE A 74 6.92 -9.31 -4.90
CA PHE A 74 6.77 -9.32 -3.43
C PHE A 74 7.53 -10.48 -2.76
N LYS A 75 8.80 -10.72 -3.12
CA LYS A 75 9.63 -11.86 -2.67
C LYS A 75 9.85 -11.89 -1.14
N GLY A 76 8.84 -12.27 -0.38
CA GLY A 76 8.97 -12.73 1.00
C GLY A 76 9.35 -14.21 1.04
N LYS A 77 9.98 -14.65 2.13
CA LYS A 77 10.42 -16.05 2.32
C LYS A 77 9.28 -17.10 2.27
N ASP A 78 8.02 -16.66 2.28
CA ASP A 78 6.85 -17.53 2.49
C ASP A 78 5.96 -17.72 1.24
N GLY A 79 6.40 -17.35 0.02
CA GLY A 79 5.60 -17.50 -1.20
C GLY A 79 4.38 -16.56 -1.33
N LYS A 80 4.08 -15.77 -0.29
CA LYS A 80 2.99 -14.77 -0.21
C LYS A 80 3.02 -13.71 -1.30
N GLY A 81 4.20 -13.47 -1.88
CA GLY A 81 4.35 -12.46 -2.91
C GLY A 81 3.66 -12.77 -4.23
N LYS A 82 3.56 -14.06 -4.54
CA LYS A 82 2.91 -14.55 -5.76
C LYS A 82 1.41 -14.25 -5.75
N SER A 83 0.72 -14.54 -4.64
CA SER A 83 -0.73 -14.31 -4.50
C SER A 83 -1.12 -12.84 -4.62
N ASN A 84 -0.32 -11.93 -4.06
CA ASN A 84 -0.55 -10.49 -4.21
C ASN A 84 -0.28 -10.00 -5.63
N GLY A 85 0.73 -10.58 -6.31
CA GLY A 85 0.97 -10.35 -7.73
C GLY A 85 -0.22 -10.77 -8.59
N ASP A 86 -0.74 -11.97 -8.41
CA ASP A 86 -1.89 -12.50 -9.18
C ASP A 86 -3.13 -11.60 -9.03
N LYS A 87 -3.45 -11.18 -7.80
CA LYS A 87 -4.58 -10.27 -7.53
C LYS A 87 -4.37 -8.90 -8.16
N LEU A 88 -3.15 -8.37 -8.11
CA LEU A 88 -2.81 -7.09 -8.72
C LEU A 88 -3.01 -7.14 -10.24
N MET A 89 -2.62 -8.24 -10.89
CA MET A 89 -2.84 -8.42 -12.34
C MET A 89 -4.31 -8.41 -12.71
N ALA A 90 -5.18 -9.01 -11.88
CA ALA A 90 -6.63 -8.95 -12.09
C ALA A 90 -7.15 -7.51 -12.06
N TYR A 91 -6.65 -6.67 -11.16
CA TYR A 91 -7.00 -5.25 -11.12
C TYR A 91 -6.49 -4.47 -12.34
N MET A 92 -5.26 -4.75 -12.80
CA MET A 92 -4.70 -4.11 -14.00
C MET A 92 -5.42 -4.50 -15.29
N ALA A 93 -6.05 -5.67 -15.33
CA ALA A 93 -6.87 -6.11 -16.46
C ALA A 93 -8.18 -5.31 -16.58
N VAL A 94 -8.68 -4.77 -15.46
CA VAL A 94 -9.95 -4.01 -15.39
C VAL A 94 -9.72 -2.51 -15.60
N GLY A 95 -8.58 -1.98 -15.19
CA GLY A 95 -8.30 -0.55 -15.35
C GLY A 95 -6.88 -0.16 -14.97
N ARG A 96 -6.59 1.14 -15.13
CA ARG A 96 -5.30 1.69 -14.73
C ARG A 96 -5.18 1.74 -13.22
N VAL A 97 -4.02 1.34 -12.72
CA VAL A 97 -3.67 1.43 -11.29
C VAL A 97 -2.75 2.62 -11.08
N ASP A 98 -3.28 3.68 -10.49
CA ASP A 98 -2.51 4.85 -10.09
C ASP A 98 -1.89 4.66 -8.71
N VAL A 99 -0.74 5.27 -8.50
CA VAL A 99 -0.07 5.33 -7.20
C VAL A 99 -0.19 6.74 -6.66
N TYR A 100 -0.65 6.86 -5.42
CA TYR A 100 -0.67 8.10 -4.65
C TYR A 100 0.30 7.93 -3.49
N ALA A 101 1.02 8.99 -3.12
CA ALA A 101 1.92 8.92 -1.99
C ALA A 101 1.96 10.24 -1.23
N MET A 102 2.05 10.14 0.08
CA MET A 102 2.29 11.26 0.98
C MET A 102 3.57 11.04 1.77
N TRP A 103 4.22 12.14 2.13
CA TRP A 103 5.46 12.16 2.92
C TRP A 103 5.15 12.81 4.26
N PRO A 104 4.72 12.02 5.26
CA PRO A 104 4.34 12.59 6.54
C PRO A 104 5.59 13.11 7.26
N GLU A 105 5.45 14.31 7.84
CA GLU A 105 6.49 14.90 8.68
C GLU A 105 6.84 13.98 9.86
N PRO A 106 8.12 13.92 10.27
CA PRO A 106 8.51 13.19 11.48
C PRO A 106 7.72 13.67 12.70
N ALA A 107 7.31 12.74 13.56
CA ALA A 107 6.76 13.10 14.87
C ALA A 107 7.92 13.46 15.82
N LEU A 108 7.67 14.35 16.78
CA LEU A 108 8.68 14.70 17.79
C LEU A 108 8.45 13.86 19.06
N PHE A 109 9.48 13.13 19.48
CA PHE A 109 9.54 12.50 20.79
C PHE A 109 10.65 13.14 21.62
N ARG A 110 10.30 13.95 22.61
CA ARG A 110 11.25 14.75 23.41
C ARG A 110 12.21 15.58 22.52
N ALA A 111 11.66 16.26 21.52
CA ALA A 111 12.39 17.03 20.50
C ALA A 111 13.29 16.20 19.55
N ILE A 112 13.29 14.86 19.66
CA ILE A 112 13.96 13.98 18.71
C ILE A 112 12.96 13.64 17.59
N PRO A 113 13.28 13.93 16.31
CA PRO A 113 12.41 13.55 15.20
C PRO A 113 12.43 12.04 14.98
N ILE A 114 11.25 11.43 14.98
CA ILE A 114 11.05 10.00 14.70
C ILE A 114 10.17 9.82 13.45
N PRO A 115 10.48 8.85 12.57
CA PRO A 115 9.65 8.60 11.39
C PRO A 115 8.20 8.24 11.76
N SER A 116 7.22 8.96 11.19
CA SER A 116 5.79 8.80 11.51
C SER A 116 5.02 7.92 10.52
N HIS A 117 5.60 7.62 9.34
CA HIS A 117 4.97 6.86 8.25
C HIS A 117 4.30 5.54 8.68
N SER A 118 4.84 4.83 9.68
CA SER A 118 4.18 3.62 10.21
C SER A 118 2.89 3.92 10.95
N ALA A 119 2.89 4.91 11.84
CA ALA A 119 1.69 5.32 12.57
C ALA A 119 0.63 5.89 11.62
N VAL A 120 1.04 6.61 10.58
CA VAL A 120 0.13 7.15 9.56
C VAL A 120 -0.50 6.04 8.73
N GLU A 121 0.27 5.03 8.30
CA GLU A 121 -0.28 3.84 7.61
C GLU A 121 -1.31 3.11 8.48
N ASP A 122 -0.97 2.85 9.74
CA ASP A 122 -1.85 2.15 10.68
C ASP A 122 -3.16 2.94 10.91
N TRP A 123 -3.04 4.26 11.07
CA TRP A 123 -4.20 5.14 11.20
C TRP A 123 -5.07 5.12 9.95
N LEU A 124 -4.50 5.24 8.74
CA LEU A 124 -5.25 5.18 7.48
C LEU A 124 -5.97 3.84 7.31
N LEU A 125 -5.30 2.72 7.61
CA LEU A 125 -5.90 1.39 7.57
C LEU A 125 -7.07 1.26 8.56
N SER A 126 -7.01 1.95 9.70
CA SER A 126 -8.09 1.97 10.69
C SER A 126 -9.24 2.91 10.33
N ALA A 127 -8.95 3.98 9.58
CA ALA A 127 -9.92 5.01 9.21
C ALA A 127 -10.78 4.62 8.01
N ILE A 128 -10.31 3.72 7.16
CA ILE A 128 -11.05 3.24 5.99
C ILE A 128 -12.08 2.18 6.42
N ASP A 129 -13.36 2.42 6.11
CA ASP A 129 -14.48 1.54 6.47
C ASP A 129 -14.29 0.07 6.09
N ARG A 130 -13.68 -0.15 4.92
CA ARG A 130 -13.35 -1.46 4.36
C ARG A 130 -11.86 -1.52 4.01
N PRO A 131 -11.06 -2.35 4.72
CA PRO A 131 -9.65 -2.50 4.41
C PRO A 131 -9.42 -2.86 2.93
N PRO A 132 -8.38 -2.29 2.29
CA PRO A 132 -8.06 -2.59 0.90
C PRO A 132 -7.86 -4.08 0.68
N ALA A 133 -8.31 -4.59 -0.47
CA ALA A 133 -8.34 -6.04 -0.73
C ALA A 133 -6.97 -6.71 -0.53
N LEU A 134 -5.89 -6.06 -0.95
CA LEU A 134 -4.53 -6.58 -0.84
C LEU A 134 -3.93 -6.45 0.58
N ASN A 135 -4.58 -5.72 1.49
CA ASN A 135 -4.21 -5.65 2.91
C ASN A 135 -4.98 -6.65 3.78
N ARG A 136 -6.08 -7.25 3.29
CA ARG A 136 -6.99 -8.09 4.11
C ARG A 136 -6.34 -9.36 4.64
N GLU A 137 -5.48 -10.02 3.87
CA GLU A 137 -4.82 -11.24 4.33
C GLU A 137 -3.83 -10.97 5.47
N ALA A 138 -3.12 -9.85 5.40
CA ALA A 138 -2.25 -9.41 6.49
C ALA A 138 -3.06 -9.05 7.75
N ALA A 139 -4.19 -8.35 7.59
CA ALA A 139 -5.08 -7.99 8.69
C ALA A 139 -5.73 -9.24 9.35
N ALA A 140 -6.12 -10.24 8.56
CA ALA A 140 -6.69 -11.49 9.07
C ALA A 140 -5.68 -12.30 9.89
N LYS A 141 -4.42 -12.38 9.43
CA LYS A 141 -3.33 -13.06 10.16
C LYS A 141 -2.98 -12.32 11.45
N ALA A 142 -2.81 -11.01 11.42
CA ALA A 142 -2.51 -10.21 12.61
C ALA A 142 -3.62 -10.35 13.67
N ARG A 143 -4.89 -10.44 13.23
CA ARG A 143 -6.01 -10.68 14.13
C ARG A 143 -5.99 -12.10 14.73
N ALA A 144 -5.65 -13.11 13.94
CA ALA A 144 -5.52 -14.49 14.43
C ALA A 144 -4.37 -14.64 15.44
N GLU A 145 -3.24 -13.96 15.19
CA GLU A 145 -2.08 -13.95 16.08
C GLU A 145 -2.36 -13.19 17.39
N ALA A 146 -3.05 -12.04 17.32
CA ALA A 146 -3.49 -11.33 18.52
C ALA A 146 -4.50 -12.15 19.37
N LEU A 147 -5.40 -12.89 18.70
CA LEU A 147 -6.31 -13.82 19.37
C LEU A 147 -5.54 -14.95 20.08
N ALA A 148 -4.54 -15.52 19.41
CA ALA A 148 -3.69 -16.58 19.97
C ALA A 148 -2.78 -16.09 21.11
N ALA A 149 -2.36 -14.83 21.07
CA ALA A 149 -1.52 -14.19 22.08
C ALA A 149 -2.33 -13.64 23.28
N GLY A 150 -3.66 -13.83 23.32
CA GLY A 150 -4.52 -13.33 24.40
C GLY A 150 -4.59 -11.81 24.49
N THR A 151 -4.16 -11.09 23.45
CA THR A 151 -4.23 -9.63 23.39
C THR A 151 -5.61 -9.20 22.90
N HIS A 152 -6.28 -8.32 23.65
CA HIS A 152 -7.61 -7.85 23.29
C HIS A 152 -7.55 -7.01 22.01
N VAL A 153 -7.99 -7.59 20.89
CA VAL A 153 -8.28 -6.83 19.67
C VAL A 153 -9.56 -6.06 19.92
N PRO A 154 -9.56 -4.71 19.90
CA PRO A 154 -10.75 -3.93 20.17
C PRO A 154 -11.86 -4.33 19.19
N LYS A 155 -13.02 -4.72 19.74
CA LYS A 155 -14.21 -4.99 18.92
C LYS A 155 -14.55 -3.73 18.14
N ARG A 156 -14.65 -3.88 16.81
CA ARG A 156 -15.14 -2.86 15.87
C ARG A 156 -16.39 -2.20 16.48
N ARG A 157 -16.32 -0.92 16.81
CA ARG A 157 -17.54 -0.15 17.11
C ARG A 157 -18.38 -0.20 15.84
N LYS A 158 -19.60 -0.74 15.93
CA LYS A 158 -20.60 -0.48 14.90
C LYS A 158 -20.73 1.05 14.86
N SER A 159 -20.43 1.66 13.73
CA SER A 159 -20.78 3.06 13.52
C SER A 159 -22.28 3.17 13.78
N ALA A 160 -22.64 4.05 14.71
CA ALA A 160 -24.03 4.44 14.86
C ALA A 160 -24.46 5.08 13.52
N PRO A 161 -25.71 4.86 13.07
CA PRO A 161 -26.22 5.62 11.93
C PRO A 161 -26.12 7.11 12.28
N ALA A 162 -25.60 7.90 11.33
CA ALA A 162 -25.49 9.35 11.48
C ALA A 162 -26.89 9.97 11.70
N PRO A 163 -26.98 11.07 12.47
CA PRO A 163 -28.23 11.80 12.69
C PRO A 163 -28.78 12.43 11.40
#